data_AF-A0A7C3HUI8-F1
#
_entry.id   AF-A0A7C3HUI8-F1
#
_cell.length_a   1.000
_cell.length_b   1.000
_cell.length_c   1.000
_cell.angle_alpha   90.00
_cell.angle_beta   90.00
_cell.angle_gamma   90.00
#
_symmetry.space_group_name_H-M   'P 1'
#
loop_
_entity.id
_entity.type
_entity.pdbx_description
1 polymer ?
#
loop_
_entity_poly.entity_id
_entity_poly.type
_entity_poly.pdbx_seq_one_letter_code
_entity_poly.pdbx_strand_id
1 'polypeptide(L)'
;MNHESQLKLQAWLDGELSPADVRDVLRRVEQDAESAALARELKLTRQWLAVGEPNRSVPETREFYWSQISRRLTPRNTPAELSLSPGRILARWWGWLAPAAAVCVLAAVWLVPRLTPPSSAAVHPAEIETPTDELGSFTFHSDREQMTVVWVDSY
;
A
#
# COMPACT_ATOMS: atom_id res chain seq x y z
N MET A 1 -13.97 40.64 16.49
CA MET A 1 -13.77 39.24 16.05
C MET A 1 -12.93 39.17 14.77
N ASN A 2 -12.12 38.10 14.57
CA ASN A 2 -11.30 37.91 13.36
C ASN A 2 -12.11 37.23 12.23
N HIS A 3 -11.73 37.46 10.97
CA HIS A 3 -12.38 36.92 9.77
C HIS A 3 -12.45 35.38 9.75
N GLU A 4 -11.38 34.70 10.15
CA GLU A 4 -11.38 33.23 10.27
C GLU A 4 -12.47 32.73 11.25
N SER A 5 -12.72 33.50 12.31
CA SER A 5 -13.76 33.14 13.29
C SER A 5 -15.17 33.38 12.75
N GLN A 6 -15.35 34.41 11.92
CA GLN A 6 -16.61 34.64 11.19
C GLN A 6 -16.90 33.47 10.23
N LEU A 7 -15.91 33.04 9.44
CA LEU A 7 -16.05 31.92 8.52
C LEU A 7 -16.37 30.61 9.25
N LYS A 8 -15.70 30.34 10.37
CA LYS A 8 -16.01 29.17 11.22
C LYS A 8 -17.44 29.22 11.75
N LEU A 9 -17.94 30.39 12.12
CA LEU A 9 -19.30 30.54 12.60
C LEU A 9 -20.34 30.31 11.47
N GLN A 10 -20.04 30.74 10.24
CA GLN A 10 -20.85 30.44 9.06
C GLN A 10 -20.84 28.95 8.73
N ALA A 11 -19.66 28.34 8.61
CA ALA A 11 -19.52 26.90 8.35
C ALA A 11 -20.20 26.04 9.42
N TRP A 12 -20.21 26.49 10.69
CA TRP A 12 -20.97 25.84 11.75
C TRP A 12 -22.48 25.88 11.49
N LEU A 13 -23.02 27.03 11.07
CA LEU A 13 -24.45 27.21 10.78
C LEU A 13 -24.90 26.42 9.54
N ASP A 14 -23.99 26.27 8.57
CA ASP A 14 -24.20 25.53 7.33
C ASP A 14 -23.98 24.01 7.51
N GLY A 15 -23.41 23.59 8.65
CA GLY A 15 -23.18 22.18 8.99
C GLY A 15 -21.93 21.57 8.34
N GLU A 16 -21.00 22.39 7.87
CA GLU A 16 -19.79 21.97 7.15
C GLU A 16 -18.57 21.74 8.08
N LEU A 17 -18.71 22.03 9.38
CA LEU A 17 -17.61 21.84 10.33
C LEU A 17 -17.43 20.40 10.81
N SER A 18 -16.18 20.06 11.13
CA SER A 18 -15.86 18.80 11.80
C SER A 18 -16.43 18.76 13.23
N PRO A 19 -16.70 17.57 13.81
CA PRO A 19 -17.21 17.46 15.18
C PRO A 19 -16.31 18.11 16.25
N ALA A 20 -15.01 18.22 15.99
CA ALA A 20 -14.08 18.91 16.88
C ALA A 20 -14.30 20.43 16.83
N ASP A 21 -14.37 21.00 15.63
CA ASP A 21 -14.53 22.44 15.43
C ASP A 21 -15.89 22.96 15.89
N VAL A 22 -16.94 22.13 15.77
CA VAL A 22 -18.28 22.46 16.27
C VAL A 22 -18.27 22.80 17.76
N ARG A 23 -17.54 22.02 18.58
CA ARG A 23 -17.46 22.26 20.04
C ARG A 23 -16.75 23.57 20.35
N ASP A 24 -15.72 23.90 19.58
CA ASP A 24 -14.95 25.13 19.77
C ASP A 24 -15.77 26.37 19.40
N VAL A 25 -16.54 26.30 18.32
CA VAL A 25 -17.46 27.38 17.93
C VAL A 25 -18.59 27.54 18.95
N LEU A 26 -19.19 26.45 19.43
CA LEU A 26 -20.25 26.52 20.47
C LEU A 26 -19.75 27.20 21.74
N ARG A 27 -18.59 26.77 22.26
CA ARG A 27 -17.96 27.37 23.43
C ARG A 27 -17.71 28.87 23.24
N ARG A 28 -17.27 29.29 22.05
CA ARG A 28 -17.07 30.72 21.74
C ARG A 28 -18.39 31.48 21.70
N VAL A 29 -19.43 30.92 21.09
CA VAL A 29 -20.77 31.54 21.08
C VAL A 29 -21.34 31.71 22.49
N GLU A 30 -21.02 30.81 23.41
CA GLU A 30 -21.44 30.93 24.82
C GLU A 30 -20.64 31.97 25.62
N GLN A 31 -19.34 32.11 25.33
CA GLN A 31 -18.41 32.93 26.12
C GLN A 31 -18.24 34.35 25.58
N ASP A 32 -18.43 34.56 24.28
CA ASP A 32 -18.20 35.84 23.59
C ASP A 32 -19.51 36.43 23.06
N ALA A 33 -19.84 37.62 23.56
CA ALA A 33 -21.04 38.35 23.18
C ALA A 33 -21.04 38.75 21.69
N GLU A 34 -19.87 39.00 21.10
CA GLU A 34 -19.74 39.35 19.68
C GLU A 34 -20.06 38.14 18.80
N SER A 35 -19.49 36.96 19.12
CA SER A 35 -19.81 35.68 18.48
C SER A 35 -21.29 35.32 18.59
N ALA A 36 -21.89 35.52 19.77
CA ALA A 36 -23.32 35.27 19.99
C ALA A 36 -24.21 36.21 19.14
N ALA A 37 -23.84 37.47 19.03
CA ALA A 37 -24.55 38.44 18.21
C ALA A 37 -24.52 38.06 16.73
N LEU A 38 -23.34 37.74 16.18
CA LEU A 38 -23.21 37.33 14.78
C LEU A 38 -23.97 36.01 14.51
N ALA A 39 -23.91 35.05 15.42
CA ALA A 39 -24.65 33.79 15.28
C ALA A 39 -26.16 34.02 15.18
N ARG A 40 -26.70 34.98 15.95
CA ARG A 40 -28.12 35.38 15.87
C ARG A 40 -28.43 36.06 14.54
N GLU A 41 -27.60 36.99 14.11
CA GLU A 41 -27.78 37.69 12.83
C GLU A 41 -27.79 36.71 11.66
N LEU A 42 -26.80 35.81 11.57
CA LEU A 42 -26.74 34.79 10.52
C LEU A 42 -27.96 33.86 10.53
N LYS A 43 -28.45 33.47 11.72
CA LYS A 43 -29.67 32.68 11.85
C LYS A 43 -30.90 33.42 11.32
N LEU A 44 -31.04 34.70 11.64
CA LEU A 44 -32.11 35.53 11.11
C LEU A 44 -31.98 35.62 9.59
N THR A 45 -30.82 35.99 9.06
CA THR A 45 -30.59 36.07 7.61
C THR A 45 -30.96 34.78 6.89
N ARG A 46 -30.59 33.61 7.44
CA ARG A 46 -30.99 32.30 6.89
C ARG A 46 -32.51 32.12 6.86
N GLN A 47 -33.23 32.55 7.90
CA GLN A 47 -34.69 32.48 7.94
C GLN A 47 -35.33 33.42 6.90
N TRP A 48 -34.81 34.64 6.78
CA TRP A 48 -35.28 35.60 5.77
C TRP A 48 -35.06 35.09 4.35
N LEU A 49 -33.90 34.47 4.08
CA LEU A 49 -33.62 33.84 2.79
C LEU A 49 -34.58 32.69 2.50
N ALA A 50 -34.86 31.83 3.48
CA ALA A 50 -35.78 30.71 3.32
C ALA A 50 -37.21 31.14 2.93
N VAL A 51 -37.66 32.33 3.35
CA VAL A 51 -38.98 32.88 2.94
C VAL A 51 -38.99 33.29 1.46
N GLY A 52 -37.85 33.73 0.93
CA GLY A 52 -37.70 34.15 -0.46
C GLY A 52 -37.37 33.02 -1.44
N GLU A 53 -37.17 31.79 -0.96
CA GLU A 53 -36.81 30.67 -1.82
C GLU A 53 -37.99 30.26 -2.72
N PRO A 54 -37.80 30.20 -4.06
CA PRO A 54 -38.86 29.79 -4.96
C PRO A 54 -39.19 28.32 -4.74
N ASN A 55 -40.46 28.05 -4.45
CA ASN A 55 -40.92 26.67 -4.30
C ASN A 55 -40.85 25.96 -5.66
N ARG A 56 -39.96 24.98 -5.79
CA ARG A 56 -39.84 24.13 -6.98
C ARG A 56 -40.66 22.87 -6.77
N SER A 57 -41.74 22.72 -7.54
CA SER A 57 -42.50 21.47 -7.55
C SER A 57 -41.67 20.37 -8.20
N VAL A 58 -41.56 19.25 -7.50
CA VAL A 58 -41.08 17.98 -8.06
C VAL A 58 -42.27 17.19 -8.62
N PRO A 59 -42.08 16.36 -9.66
CA PRO A 59 -43.18 15.64 -10.31
C PRO A 59 -43.79 14.56 -9.41
N GLU A 60 -43.00 13.98 -8.51
CA GLU A 60 -43.41 12.90 -7.62
C GLU A 60 -43.90 13.42 -6.27
N THR A 61 -44.67 12.61 -5.55
CA THR A 61 -45.19 12.96 -4.23
C THR A 61 -44.11 12.95 -3.16
N ARG A 62 -44.35 13.67 -2.06
CA ARG A 62 -43.48 13.69 -0.89
C ARG A 62 -43.27 12.30 -0.31
N GLU A 63 -44.34 11.49 -0.29
CA GLU A 63 -44.37 10.11 0.22
C GLU A 63 -43.47 9.19 -0.61
N PHE A 64 -43.45 9.37 -1.94
CA PHE A 64 -42.56 8.63 -2.83
C PHE A 64 -41.09 8.86 -2.43
N TYR A 65 -40.64 10.11 -2.29
CA TYR A 65 -39.27 10.41 -1.88
C TYR A 65 -38.94 9.91 -0.47
N TRP A 66 -39.83 10.11 0.50
CA TRP A 66 -39.61 9.59 1.86
C TRP A 66 -39.52 8.06 1.89
N SER A 67 -40.29 7.35 1.08
CA SER A 67 -40.19 5.89 0.97
C SER A 67 -38.83 5.43 0.43
N GLN A 68 -38.22 6.21 -0.49
CA GLN A 68 -36.88 5.91 -0.98
C GLN A 68 -35.81 6.20 0.08
N ILE A 69 -35.92 7.32 0.78
CA ILE A 69 -35.01 7.70 1.87
C ILE A 69 -35.06 6.65 2.97
N SER A 70 -36.25 6.29 3.45
CA SER A 70 -36.43 5.29 4.52
C SER A 70 -35.84 3.94 4.12
N ARG A 71 -36.08 3.48 2.88
CA ARG A 71 -35.50 2.23 2.35
C ARG A 71 -33.97 2.25 2.28
N ARG A 72 -33.36 3.41 2.02
CA ARG A 72 -31.89 3.56 1.95
C ARG A 72 -31.26 3.71 3.33
N LEU A 73 -31.95 4.32 4.28
CA LEU A 73 -31.49 4.50 5.66
C LEU A 73 -31.74 3.28 6.54
N THR A 74 -32.71 2.43 6.17
CA THR A 74 -32.91 1.15 6.84
C THR A 74 -31.62 0.36 6.69
N PRO A 75 -30.93 0.02 7.80
CA PRO A 75 -29.74 -0.81 7.73
C PRO A 75 -30.11 -2.06 6.95
N ARG A 76 -29.37 -2.36 5.89
CA ARG A 76 -29.43 -3.69 5.28
C ARG A 76 -28.96 -4.67 6.35
N ASN A 77 -29.89 -5.10 7.20
CA ASN A 77 -29.85 -6.37 7.90
C ASN A 77 -30.07 -7.50 6.89
N THR A 78 -29.52 -7.38 5.67
CA THR A 78 -29.11 -8.58 4.98
C THR A 78 -28.04 -9.13 5.90
N PRO A 79 -28.20 -10.31 6.52
CA PRO A 79 -27.04 -10.98 7.08
C PRO A 79 -26.02 -10.91 5.96
N ALA A 80 -24.87 -10.28 6.23
CA ALA A 80 -23.73 -10.46 5.37
C ALA A 80 -23.60 -11.98 5.34
N GLU A 81 -24.02 -12.60 4.23
CA GLU A 81 -23.62 -13.95 3.96
C GLU A 81 -22.12 -13.84 4.05
N LEU A 82 -21.58 -14.35 5.16
CA LEU A 82 -20.18 -14.58 5.35
C LEU A 82 -19.86 -15.67 4.33
N SER A 83 -19.88 -15.30 3.05
CA SER A 83 -19.14 -15.95 2.00
C SER A 83 -17.71 -15.74 2.42
N LEU A 84 -17.26 -16.62 3.31
CA LEU A 84 -15.88 -16.92 3.61
C LEU A 84 -15.30 -17.35 2.27
N SER A 85 -14.94 -16.37 1.45
CA SER A 85 -14.27 -16.63 0.20
C SER A 85 -13.03 -17.45 0.57
N PRO A 86 -12.88 -18.69 0.06
CA PRO A 86 -11.77 -19.56 0.44
C PRO A 86 -10.40 -18.91 0.20
N GLY A 87 -10.33 -17.89 -0.67
CA GLY A 87 -9.15 -17.07 -0.89
C GLY A 87 -8.70 -16.22 0.31
N ARG A 88 -9.59 -15.79 1.21
CA ARG A 88 -9.21 -14.99 2.40
C ARG A 88 -8.50 -15.82 3.47
N ILE A 89 -8.81 -17.10 3.57
CA ILE A 89 -8.13 -18.00 4.50
C ILE A 89 -6.73 -18.30 3.95
N LEU A 90 -6.60 -18.71 2.68
CA LEU A 90 -5.28 -18.92 2.06
C LEU A 90 -4.39 -17.68 2.12
N ALA A 91 -4.92 -16.49 1.83
CA ALA A 91 -4.16 -15.25 1.86
C ALA A 91 -3.59 -14.92 3.25
N ARG A 92 -4.32 -15.26 4.33
CA ARG A 92 -3.89 -15.02 5.70
C ARG A 92 -2.76 -15.95 6.14
N TRP A 93 -2.74 -17.20 5.64
CA TRP A 93 -1.65 -18.14 5.90
C TRP A 93 -0.38 -17.79 5.10
N TRP A 94 -0.55 -17.25 3.89
CA TRP A 94 0.58 -16.79 3.07
C TRP A 94 1.36 -15.65 3.74
N GLY A 95 0.68 -14.77 4.49
CA GLY A 95 1.31 -13.69 5.24
C GLY A 95 2.35 -14.15 6.28
N TRP A 96 2.24 -15.39 6.77
CA TRP A 96 3.22 -15.99 7.69
C TRP A 96 4.21 -16.93 7.00
N LEU A 97 3.82 -17.55 5.87
CA LEU A 97 4.71 -18.41 5.10
C LEU A 97 5.76 -17.61 4.30
N ALA A 98 5.43 -16.40 3.85
CA ALA A 98 6.36 -15.53 3.11
C ALA A 98 7.63 -15.17 3.90
N PRO A 99 7.57 -14.70 5.16
CA PRO A 99 8.79 -14.41 5.92
C PRO A 99 9.60 -15.66 6.24
N ALA A 100 8.95 -16.80 6.52
CA ALA A 100 9.64 -18.07 6.77
C ALA A 100 10.38 -18.58 5.53
N ALA A 101 9.77 -18.48 4.34
CA ALA A 101 10.40 -18.87 3.08
C ALA A 101 11.63 -18.01 2.77
N ALA A 102 11.57 -16.70 3.01
CA ALA A 102 12.71 -15.80 2.82
C ALA A 102 13.90 -16.16 3.73
N VAL A 103 13.64 -16.47 5.00
CA VAL A 103 14.67 -16.92 5.94
C VAL A 103 15.28 -18.25 5.51
N CYS A 104 14.46 -19.21 5.06
CA CYS A 104 14.96 -20.50 4.55
C CYS A 104 15.87 -20.32 3.32
N VAL A 105 15.51 -19.44 2.38
CA VAL A 105 16.34 -19.15 1.20
C VAL A 105 17.66 -18.51 1.61
N LEU A 106 17.65 -17.52 2.52
CA LEU A 106 18.87 -16.89 3.02
C LEU A 106 19.76 -17.88 3.79
N ALA A 107 19.16 -18.74 4.61
CA ALA A 107 19.87 -19.80 5.31
C ALA A 107 20.47 -20.82 4.34
N ALA A 108 19.75 -21.20 3.29
CA ALA A 108 20.27 -22.08 2.25
C ALA A 108 21.44 -21.44 1.49
N VAL A 109 21.33 -20.18 1.05
CA VAL A 109 22.42 -19.44 0.38
C VAL A 109 23.66 -19.35 1.28
N TRP A 110 23.47 -19.20 2.58
CA TRP A 110 24.58 -19.12 3.54
C TRP A 110 25.17 -20.49 3.88
N LEU A 111 24.35 -21.54 4.02
CA LEU A 111 24.76 -22.83 4.55
C LEU A 111 25.20 -23.82 3.46
N VAL A 112 24.58 -23.78 2.28
CA VAL A 112 24.93 -24.68 1.15
C VAL A 112 26.41 -24.61 0.79
N PRO A 113 27.06 -23.43 0.66
CA PRO A 113 28.50 -23.35 0.35
C PRO A 113 29.40 -23.95 1.43
N ARG A 114 28.90 -24.09 2.67
CA ARG A 114 29.66 -24.67 3.80
C ARG A 114 29.49 -26.17 3.94
N LEU A 115 28.40 -26.72 3.42
CA LEU A 115 28.09 -28.14 3.44
C LEU A 115 28.49 -28.84 2.14
N THR A 116 28.59 -28.09 1.03
CA THR A 116 29.15 -28.62 -0.21
C THR A 116 30.67 -28.72 -0.05
N PRO A 117 31.27 -29.91 -0.13
CA PRO A 117 32.71 -30.00 -0.35
C PRO A 117 33.03 -29.20 -1.63
N PRO A 118 34.23 -28.61 -1.76
CA PRO A 118 34.62 -27.97 -3.01
C PRO A 118 34.37 -28.99 -4.10
N SER A 119 33.45 -28.67 -5.01
CA SER A 119 33.29 -29.46 -6.20
C SER A 119 34.64 -29.38 -6.87
N SER A 120 35.36 -30.50 -6.90
CA SER A 120 36.41 -30.74 -7.88
C SER A 120 35.72 -30.76 -9.24
N ALA A 121 35.20 -29.61 -9.68
CA ALA A 121 35.13 -29.32 -11.08
C ALA A 121 36.56 -29.52 -11.52
N ALA A 122 36.83 -30.62 -12.22
CA ALA A 122 38.06 -30.79 -12.94
C ALA A 122 38.27 -29.46 -13.66
N VAL A 123 39.28 -28.71 -13.21
CA VAL A 123 39.82 -27.64 -14.02
C VAL A 123 40.39 -28.40 -15.19
N HIS A 124 39.56 -28.61 -16.22
CA HIS A 124 40.07 -28.95 -17.52
C HIS A 124 41.00 -27.78 -17.85
N PRO A 125 42.33 -27.99 -17.93
CA PRO A 125 43.18 -26.93 -18.42
C PRO A 125 42.60 -26.53 -19.77
N ALA A 126 42.44 -25.22 -19.99
CA ALA A 126 42.03 -24.71 -21.28
C ALA A 126 43.02 -25.25 -22.32
N GLU A 127 42.60 -26.25 -23.08
CA GLU A 127 43.36 -26.81 -24.18
C GLU A 127 43.36 -25.74 -25.28
N ILE A 128 44.44 -24.97 -25.32
CA ILE A 128 44.67 -23.99 -26.38
C ILE A 128 45.27 -24.78 -27.54
N GLU A 129 44.42 -25.26 -28.44
CA GLU A 129 44.87 -25.76 -29.74
C GLU A 129 45.53 -24.59 -30.50
N THR A 130 46.86 -24.62 -30.54
CA THR A 130 47.66 -23.71 -31.37
C THR A 130 47.99 -24.48 -32.66
N PRO A 131 47.33 -24.18 -33.80
CA PRO A 131 47.58 -24.91 -35.03
C PRO A 131 48.94 -24.46 -35.58
N THR A 132 49.96 -25.30 -35.41
CA THR A 132 51.24 -25.16 -36.12
C THR A 132 51.61 -26.54 -36.65
N ASP A 133 51.34 -26.78 -37.92
CA ASP A 133 51.46 -28.09 -38.61
C ASP A 133 52.90 -28.66 -38.69
N GLU A 134 53.90 -27.99 -38.11
CA GLU A 134 55.32 -28.38 -38.25
C GLU A 134 56.05 -28.60 -36.91
N LEU A 135 55.39 -28.50 -35.75
CA LEU A 135 56.05 -28.70 -34.45
C LEU A 135 55.21 -29.56 -33.50
N GLY A 136 55.64 -30.81 -33.30
CA GLY A 136 55.02 -31.71 -32.32
C GLY A 136 55.58 -31.45 -30.93
N SER A 137 54.77 -30.93 -30.00
CA SER A 137 55.14 -30.83 -28.58
C SER A 137 54.22 -31.67 -27.70
N PHE A 138 54.79 -32.54 -26.87
CA PHE A 138 54.06 -33.29 -25.85
C PHE A 138 54.47 -32.81 -24.47
N THR A 139 53.49 -32.42 -23.65
CA THR A 139 53.74 -31.96 -22.28
C THR A 139 53.15 -32.95 -21.30
N PHE A 140 53.99 -33.48 -20.42
CA PHE A 140 53.60 -34.34 -19.32
C PHE A 140 53.82 -33.61 -18.00
N HIS A 141 52.79 -33.54 -17.17
CA HIS A 141 52.87 -33.00 -15.82
C HIS A 141 52.64 -34.09 -14.78
N SER A 142 53.50 -34.15 -13.77
CA SER A 142 53.34 -35.04 -12.62
C SER A 142 53.12 -34.21 -11.36
N ASP A 143 51.88 -34.23 -10.83
CA ASP A 143 51.50 -33.51 -9.62
C ASP A 143 52.26 -33.99 -8.37
N ARG A 144 52.63 -35.28 -8.34
CA ARG A 144 53.32 -35.88 -7.17
C ARG A 144 54.76 -35.40 -7.03
N GLU A 145 55.42 -35.12 -8.15
CA GLU A 145 56.81 -34.64 -8.17
C GLU A 145 56.91 -33.13 -8.43
N GLN A 146 55.77 -32.44 -8.59
CA GLN A 146 55.67 -31.00 -8.91
C GLN A 146 56.55 -30.62 -10.10
N MET A 147 56.54 -31.45 -11.14
CA MET A 147 57.42 -31.31 -12.29
C MET A 147 56.64 -31.38 -13.60
N THR A 148 56.98 -30.47 -14.52
CA THR A 148 56.45 -30.45 -15.88
C THR A 148 57.60 -30.72 -16.86
N VAL A 149 57.43 -31.74 -17.68
CA VAL A 149 58.38 -32.07 -18.76
C VAL A 149 57.72 -31.76 -20.09
N VAL A 150 58.42 -30.96 -20.89
CA VAL A 150 58.02 -30.62 -22.25
C VAL A 150 59.00 -31.28 -23.20
N TRP A 151 58.51 -32.20 -24.03
CA TRP A 151 59.26 -32.76 -25.14
C TRP A 151 58.85 -32.05 -26.42
N VAL A 152 59.84 -31.53 -27.15
CA VAL A 152 59.65 -30.89 -28.44
C VAL A 152 60.42 -31.71 -29.45
N ASP A 153 59.71 -32.26 -30.42
CA ASP A 153 60.30 -33.00 -31.53
C ASP A 153 60.17 -32.15 -32.80
N SER A 154 61.29 -31.98 -33.50
CA SER A 154 61.39 -31.24 -34.75
C SER A 154 62.00 -32.19 -35.78
N TYR A 155 61.20 -32.59 -36.78
CA TYR A 155 61.71 -33.34 -37.93
C TYR A 155 62.54 -32.45 -38.85
#